data_AF-A0A2W0HDQ8-F1
#
_entry.id   AF-A0A2W0HDQ8-F1
#
_cell.length_a   1.000
_cell.length_b   1.000
_cell.length_c   1.000
_cell.angle_alpha   90.00
_cell.angle_beta   90.00
_cell.angle_gamma   90.00
#
_symmetry.space_group_name_H-M   'P 1'
#
loop_
_entity.id
_entity.type
_entity.pdbx_description
1 polymer ?
#
loop_
_entity_poly.entity_id
_entity_poly.type
_entity_poly.pdbx_seq_one_letter_code
_entity_poly.pdbx_strand_id
1 'polypeptide(L)'
;MFGIILGLALLMFLAYIGWSIIWVAPIAAGVVALTGGLDLLEAYTGTYMEGFVGFAKTWFPVFMLGAIFGKLMEDTGMARSVATALTKVIGTERAILGVLVSAAVLTYGGVSLFVVVFAVYPLALALFREANIPRRLMPATVALGAFTFTMTAIPGTPQIQNLIPTEYYFTTAMAAPVMGISAAVVMAVGGYLYLRWREKKLVAAGEVFTEPKDKNMVTEEEVGKIPHVALSFLPLVIVVFTLNIFNWDIVVALIAGIVAIMLLNIQKFRGFTKAINGGAGGSVIAIINTSAAVGFGSVVRAVPGFEDLTRLVLSVPGNPLISQAAAINVLAGATGSASGGMGIALEALGDRYYEISMATGIPPEAFHRVASIASGGLDALPHNGAVLTLLAITGMSHKESYKDIFVVGVLIPVASVFVAILVSTLYPVFGIL
;
A
#
# COMPACT_ATOMS: atom_id res chain seq x y z
N MET A 1 1.74 18.57 -24.13
CA MET A 1 0.62 18.36 -23.19
C MET A 1 -0.42 17.36 -23.69
N PHE A 2 -1.05 17.53 -24.87
CA PHE A 2 -2.09 16.62 -25.38
C PHE A 2 -1.66 15.14 -25.39
N GLY A 3 -0.45 14.86 -25.90
CA GLY A 3 0.13 13.51 -25.92
C GLY A 3 0.19 12.82 -24.56
N ILE A 4 0.61 13.57 -23.53
CA ILE A 4 0.70 13.08 -22.15
C ILE A 4 -0.70 12.70 -21.62
N ILE A 5 -1.69 13.58 -21.82
CA ILE A 5 -3.06 13.33 -21.38
C ILE A 5 -3.63 12.10 -22.08
N LEU A 6 -3.40 11.98 -23.39
CA LEU A 6 -3.86 10.85 -24.19
C LEU A 6 -3.20 9.53 -23.74
N GLY A 7 -1.88 9.52 -23.56
CA GLY A 7 -1.14 8.36 -23.07
C GLY A 7 -1.59 7.93 -21.68
N LEU A 8 -1.77 8.89 -20.77
CA LEU A 8 -2.27 8.61 -19.42
C LEU A 8 -3.71 8.06 -19.46
N ALA A 9 -4.59 8.65 -20.26
CA ALA A 9 -5.97 8.17 -20.43
C ALA A 9 -6.00 6.74 -21.00
N LEU A 10 -5.12 6.42 -21.96
CA LEU A 10 -4.99 5.08 -22.52
C LEU A 10 -4.50 4.07 -21.47
N LEU A 11 -3.45 4.42 -20.71
CA LEU A 11 -2.93 3.59 -19.63
C LEU A 11 -4.01 3.30 -18.59
N MET A 12 -4.71 4.34 -18.15
CA MET A 12 -5.82 4.24 -17.21
C MET A 12 -6.93 3.33 -17.71
N PHE A 13 -7.38 3.56 -18.93
CA PHE A 13 -8.50 2.81 -19.51
C PHE A 13 -8.17 1.32 -19.65
N LEU A 14 -7.00 0.99 -20.21
CA LEU A 14 -6.57 -0.39 -20.42
C LEU A 14 -6.32 -1.12 -19.08
N ALA A 15 -5.67 -0.46 -18.12
CA ALA A 15 -5.49 -1.02 -16.78
C ALA A 15 -6.83 -1.27 -16.09
N TYR A 16 -7.79 -0.34 -16.23
CA TYR A 16 -9.13 -0.46 -15.64
C TYR A 16 -9.91 -1.66 -16.18
N ILE A 17 -9.79 -1.99 -17.47
CA ILE A 17 -10.42 -3.20 -18.06
C ILE A 17 -9.61 -4.49 -17.83
N GLY A 18 -8.57 -4.45 -16.98
CA GLY A 18 -7.82 -5.62 -16.52
C GLY A 18 -6.60 -5.99 -17.37
N TRP A 19 -6.13 -5.11 -18.27
CA TRP A 19 -4.94 -5.38 -19.05
C TRP A 19 -3.67 -5.16 -18.21
N SER A 20 -2.67 -6.00 -18.41
CA SER A 20 -1.43 -5.95 -17.64
C SER A 20 -0.62 -4.67 -17.94
N ILE A 21 -0.29 -3.93 -16.88
CA ILE A 21 0.50 -2.69 -16.97
C ILE A 21 1.85 -2.93 -17.65
N ILE A 22 2.41 -4.14 -17.52
CA ILE A 22 3.72 -4.54 -18.08
C ILE A 22 3.85 -4.19 -19.56
N TRP A 23 2.79 -4.37 -20.35
CA TRP A 23 2.81 -4.13 -21.78
C TRP A 23 1.94 -2.94 -22.20
N VAL A 24 0.94 -2.58 -21.40
CA VAL A 24 0.14 -1.37 -21.59
C VAL A 24 0.99 -0.11 -21.42
N ALA A 25 1.89 -0.07 -20.43
CA ALA A 25 2.70 1.10 -20.15
C ALA A 25 3.68 1.46 -21.29
N PRO A 26 4.39 0.52 -21.93
CA PRO A 26 5.15 0.78 -23.16
C PRO A 26 4.31 1.35 -24.30
N ILE A 27 3.10 0.84 -24.51
CA ILE A 27 2.20 1.34 -25.58
C ILE A 27 1.77 2.77 -25.28
N ALA A 28 1.35 3.03 -24.05
CA ALA A 28 0.99 4.37 -23.61
C ALA A 28 2.18 5.33 -23.73
N ALA A 29 3.39 4.89 -23.35
CA ALA A 29 4.62 5.66 -23.51
C ALA A 29 4.92 5.93 -24.99
N GLY A 30 4.70 4.95 -25.87
CA GLY A 30 4.81 5.11 -27.33
C GLY A 30 3.86 6.17 -27.88
N VAL A 31 2.62 6.25 -27.39
CA VAL A 31 1.68 7.33 -27.74
C VAL A 31 2.22 8.70 -27.31
N VAL A 32 2.76 8.80 -26.09
CA VAL A 32 3.36 10.04 -25.58
C VAL A 32 4.58 10.44 -26.42
N ALA A 33 5.47 9.50 -26.71
CA ALA A 33 6.67 9.70 -27.53
C ALA A 33 6.34 10.17 -28.95
N LEU A 34 5.44 9.46 -29.63
CA LEU A 34 5.01 9.79 -30.99
C LEU A 34 4.43 11.20 -31.09
N THR A 35 3.53 11.54 -30.17
CA THR A 35 2.88 12.86 -30.15
C THR A 35 3.76 13.97 -29.59
N GLY A 36 4.81 13.61 -28.84
CA GLY A 36 5.84 14.50 -28.31
C GLY A 36 7.02 14.73 -29.27
N GLY A 37 7.05 14.07 -30.43
CA GLY A 37 8.13 14.20 -31.41
C GLY A 37 9.41 13.46 -31.04
N LEU A 38 9.34 12.47 -30.14
CA LEU A 38 10.46 11.58 -29.83
C LEU A 38 10.51 10.42 -30.83
N ASP A 39 11.71 9.87 -31.06
CA ASP A 39 11.85 8.60 -31.78
C ASP A 39 11.24 7.47 -30.95
N LEU A 40 10.39 6.66 -31.58
CA LEU A 40 9.63 5.61 -30.88
C LEU A 40 10.52 4.49 -30.35
N LEU A 41 11.55 4.11 -31.12
CA LEU A 41 12.43 3.03 -30.71
C LEU A 41 13.30 3.50 -29.56
N GLU A 42 13.92 4.68 -29.69
CA GLU A 42 14.76 5.26 -28.64
C GLU A 42 13.96 5.56 -27.37
N ALA A 43 12.74 6.09 -27.49
CA ALA A 43 11.87 6.32 -26.33
C ALA A 43 11.54 5.02 -25.59
N TYR A 44 11.43 3.89 -26.31
CA TYR A 44 11.20 2.59 -25.69
C TYR A 44 12.49 1.96 -25.15
N THR A 45 13.51 1.75 -25.98
CA THR A 45 14.73 1.01 -25.59
C THR A 45 15.71 1.82 -24.75
N GLY A 46 15.63 3.16 -24.81
CA GLY A 46 16.38 4.10 -23.97
C GLY A 46 15.49 4.58 -22.82
N THR A 47 14.88 5.76 -22.98
CA THR A 47 14.20 6.50 -21.90
C THR A 47 13.25 5.66 -21.04
N TYR A 48 12.36 4.89 -21.65
CA TYR A 48 11.43 4.03 -20.89
C TYR A 48 12.18 2.95 -20.11
N MET A 49 13.10 2.24 -20.77
CA MET A 49 13.84 1.13 -20.15
C MET A 49 14.83 1.61 -19.09
N GLU A 50 15.43 2.79 -19.24
CA GLU A 50 16.28 3.41 -18.22
C GLU A 50 15.49 3.68 -16.93
N GLY A 51 14.30 4.29 -17.03
CA GLY A 51 13.42 4.49 -15.87
C GLY A 51 12.94 3.17 -15.27
N PHE A 52 12.51 2.23 -16.12
CA PHE A 52 12.07 0.90 -15.70
C PHE A 52 13.16 0.17 -14.89
N VAL A 53 14.37 0.09 -15.45
CA VAL A 53 15.50 -0.63 -14.85
C VAL A 53 16.07 0.14 -13.68
N GLY A 54 16.11 1.47 -13.74
CA GLY A 54 16.53 2.33 -12.63
C GLY A 54 15.68 2.11 -11.38
N PHE A 55 14.36 2.07 -11.55
CA PHE A 55 13.44 1.74 -10.46
C PHE A 55 13.65 0.31 -9.96
N ALA A 56 13.74 -0.67 -10.87
CA ALA A 56 13.95 -2.06 -10.50
C ALA A 56 15.26 -2.25 -9.72
N LYS A 57 16.36 -1.67 -10.21
CA LYS A 57 17.68 -1.73 -9.58
C LYS A 57 17.63 -1.21 -8.13
N THR A 58 16.93 -0.11 -7.91
CA THR A 58 16.85 0.55 -6.61
C THR A 58 15.94 -0.23 -5.65
N TRP A 59 14.76 -0.64 -6.12
CA TRP A 59 13.69 -1.14 -5.25
C TRP A 59 13.55 -2.66 -5.20
N PHE A 60 14.14 -3.40 -6.14
CA PHE A 60 14.00 -4.86 -6.19
C PHE A 60 14.43 -5.56 -4.88
N PRO A 61 15.56 -5.21 -4.23
CA PRO A 61 15.94 -5.84 -2.96
C PRO A 61 14.85 -5.70 -1.88
N VAL A 62 14.24 -4.52 -1.77
CA VAL A 62 13.18 -4.23 -0.77
C VAL A 62 11.91 -5.01 -1.10
N PHE A 63 11.47 -5.01 -2.36
CA PHE A 63 10.31 -5.78 -2.81
C PHE A 63 10.50 -7.28 -2.59
N MET A 64 11.67 -7.82 -2.95
CA MET A 64 11.99 -9.23 -2.82
C MET A 64 12.05 -9.66 -1.35
N LEU A 65 12.82 -8.96 -0.52
CA LEU A 65 12.97 -9.31 0.88
C LEU A 65 11.68 -9.10 1.67
N GLY A 66 10.91 -8.06 1.38
CA GLY A 66 9.58 -7.85 1.98
C GLY A 66 8.61 -8.99 1.62
N ALA A 67 8.60 -9.45 0.37
CA ALA A 67 7.79 -10.58 -0.06
C ALA A 67 8.25 -11.91 0.57
N ILE A 68 9.57 -12.15 0.66
CA ILE A 68 10.14 -13.32 1.35
C ILE A 68 9.78 -13.29 2.83
N PHE A 69 9.95 -12.15 3.51
CA PHE A 69 9.60 -11.97 4.90
C PHE A 69 8.13 -12.29 5.16
N GLY A 70 7.23 -11.71 4.35
CA GLY A 70 5.81 -12.03 4.40
C GLY A 70 5.53 -13.52 4.18
N LYS A 71 6.13 -14.13 3.15
CA LYS A 71 5.87 -15.54 2.82
C LYS A 71 6.39 -16.49 3.90
N LEU A 72 7.53 -16.18 4.52
CA LEU A 72 8.03 -16.93 5.67
C LEU A 72 7.12 -16.77 6.89
N MET A 73 6.63 -15.56 7.18
CA MET A 73 5.65 -15.34 8.26
C MET A 73 4.36 -16.16 8.04
N GLU A 74 3.93 -16.32 6.79
CA GLU A 74 2.79 -17.15 6.39
C GLU A 74 3.07 -18.64 6.59
N ASP A 75 4.08 -19.19 5.92
CA ASP A 75 4.35 -20.63 5.86
C ASP A 75 4.84 -21.19 7.21
N THR A 76 5.45 -20.36 8.05
CA THR A 76 5.77 -20.72 9.45
C THR A 76 4.56 -20.65 10.38
N GLY A 77 3.46 -20.00 9.97
CA GLY A 77 2.27 -19.79 10.79
C GLY A 77 2.43 -18.68 11.84
N MET A 78 3.51 -17.89 11.81
CA MET A 78 3.75 -16.79 12.75
C MET A 78 2.73 -15.66 12.56
N ALA A 79 2.40 -15.31 11.31
CA ALA A 79 1.38 -14.29 11.03
C ALA A 79 0.02 -14.67 11.64
N ARG A 80 -0.33 -15.96 11.54
CA ARG A 80 -1.56 -16.50 12.15
C ARG A 80 -1.50 -16.47 13.67
N SER A 81 -0.37 -16.84 14.27
CA SER A 81 -0.17 -16.78 15.73
C SER A 81 -0.41 -15.38 16.29
N VAL A 82 0.15 -14.36 15.63
CA VAL A 82 -0.05 -12.94 15.98
C VAL A 82 -1.53 -12.57 15.89
N ALA A 83 -2.20 -12.90 14.78
CA ALA A 83 -3.61 -12.58 14.57
C ALA A 83 -4.53 -13.24 15.63
N THR A 84 -4.31 -14.53 15.91
CA THR A 84 -5.07 -15.25 16.95
C THR A 84 -4.84 -14.68 18.35
N ALA A 85 -3.61 -14.29 18.68
CA ALA A 85 -3.29 -13.71 19.98
C ALA A 85 -3.97 -12.36 20.21
N LEU A 86 -3.91 -11.46 19.23
CA LEU A 86 -4.57 -10.16 19.29
C LEU A 86 -6.08 -10.31 19.49
N THR A 87 -6.66 -11.31 18.86
CA THR A 87 -8.08 -11.62 19.00
C THR A 87 -8.46 -12.06 20.41
N LYS A 88 -7.66 -12.93 21.04
CA LYS A 88 -7.91 -13.37 22.43
C LYS A 88 -7.92 -12.19 23.40
N VAL A 89 -7.13 -11.15 23.15
CA VAL A 89 -7.07 -9.94 23.98
C VAL A 89 -8.28 -9.03 23.73
N ILE A 90 -8.72 -8.89 22.48
CA ILE A 90 -9.81 -7.97 22.11
C ILE A 90 -11.20 -8.53 22.45
N GLY A 91 -11.34 -9.86 22.43
CA GLY A 91 -12.60 -10.56 22.67
C GLY A 91 -13.44 -10.73 21.39
N THR A 92 -14.26 -11.77 21.38
CA THR A 92 -15.00 -12.20 20.19
C THR A 92 -16.20 -11.30 19.87
N GLU A 93 -16.77 -10.61 20.88
CA GLU A 93 -17.83 -9.61 20.70
C GLU A 93 -17.41 -8.39 19.87
N ARG A 94 -16.11 -8.15 19.72
CA ARG A 94 -15.55 -7.00 18.98
C ARG A 94 -14.92 -7.43 17.67
N ALA A 95 -15.59 -8.31 16.92
CA ALA A 95 -15.09 -8.91 15.69
C ALA A 95 -14.47 -7.91 14.69
N ILE A 96 -15.13 -6.78 14.38
CA ILE A 96 -14.56 -5.76 13.48
C ILE A 96 -13.24 -5.19 14.03
N LEU A 97 -13.17 -4.88 15.33
CA LEU A 97 -11.95 -4.35 15.96
C LEU A 97 -10.84 -5.40 15.99
N GLY A 98 -11.19 -6.67 16.28
CA GLY A 98 -10.25 -7.79 16.31
C GLY A 98 -9.55 -7.98 14.97
N VAL A 99 -10.33 -8.00 13.89
CA VAL A 99 -9.82 -8.11 12.51
C VAL A 99 -8.99 -6.88 12.14
N LEU A 100 -9.50 -5.68 12.42
CA LEU A 100 -8.82 -4.42 12.14
C LEU A 100 -7.42 -4.37 12.79
N VAL A 101 -7.33 -4.63 14.09
CA VAL A 101 -6.06 -4.57 14.83
C VAL A 101 -5.11 -5.66 14.37
N SER A 102 -5.60 -6.86 14.08
CA SER A 102 -4.78 -7.95 13.57
C SER A 102 -4.15 -7.62 12.22
N ALA A 103 -4.95 -7.09 11.29
CA ALA A 103 -4.45 -6.63 10.00
C ALA A 103 -3.47 -5.47 10.15
N ALA A 104 -3.79 -4.49 11.01
CA ALA A 104 -2.94 -3.32 11.25
C ALA A 104 -1.56 -3.68 11.79
N VAL A 105 -1.48 -4.55 12.81
CA VAL A 105 -0.20 -4.96 13.41
C VAL A 105 0.67 -5.71 12.40
N LEU A 106 0.09 -6.62 11.62
CA LEU A 106 0.84 -7.37 10.62
C LEU A 106 1.36 -6.45 9.51
N THR A 107 0.53 -5.56 8.97
CA THR A 107 0.97 -4.60 7.96
C THR A 107 2.02 -3.65 8.53
N TYR A 108 1.82 -3.08 9.72
CA TYR A 108 2.83 -2.19 10.30
C TYR A 108 4.17 -2.89 10.56
N GLY A 109 4.15 -4.20 10.86
CA GLY A 109 5.35 -5.01 11.01
C GLY A 109 6.06 -5.36 9.69
N GLY A 110 5.57 -4.89 8.54
CA GLY A 110 6.19 -5.13 7.23
C GLY A 110 5.72 -6.39 6.50
N VAL A 111 4.65 -7.03 6.98
CA VAL A 111 4.05 -8.15 6.27
C VAL A 111 3.35 -7.62 5.01
N SER A 112 3.57 -8.30 3.89
CA SER A 112 2.90 -7.98 2.62
C SER A 112 1.38 -8.04 2.75
N LEU A 113 0.69 -7.09 2.14
CA LEU A 113 -0.77 -6.96 2.15
C LEU A 113 -1.48 -8.27 1.79
N PHE A 114 -0.99 -8.98 0.76
CA PHE A 114 -1.55 -10.27 0.34
C PHE A 114 -1.46 -11.33 1.44
N VAL A 115 -0.32 -11.39 2.14
CA VAL A 115 -0.10 -12.31 3.26
C VAL A 115 -0.99 -11.93 4.44
N VAL A 116 -1.18 -10.64 4.70
CA VAL A 116 -2.09 -10.18 5.75
C VAL A 116 -3.51 -10.68 5.48
N VAL A 117 -4.00 -10.61 4.24
CA VAL A 117 -5.33 -11.15 3.89
C VAL A 117 -5.41 -12.64 4.20
N PHE A 118 -4.44 -13.46 3.76
CA PHE A 118 -4.44 -14.90 4.02
C PHE A 118 -4.34 -15.25 5.52
N ALA A 119 -3.53 -14.51 6.27
CA ALA A 119 -3.33 -14.74 7.69
C ALA A 119 -4.57 -14.36 8.52
N VAL A 120 -5.22 -13.25 8.15
CA VAL A 120 -6.36 -12.69 8.88
C VAL A 120 -7.69 -13.30 8.44
N TYR A 121 -7.80 -13.86 7.23
CA TYR A 121 -9.07 -14.38 6.73
C TYR A 121 -9.72 -15.48 7.60
N PRO A 122 -9.03 -16.58 7.98
CA PRO A 122 -9.64 -17.61 8.82
C PRO A 122 -10.13 -17.05 10.16
N LEU A 123 -9.34 -16.13 10.72
CA LEU A 123 -9.70 -15.41 11.94
C LEU A 123 -10.94 -14.55 11.76
N ALA A 124 -10.98 -13.74 10.69
CA ALA A 124 -12.11 -12.87 10.39
C ALA A 124 -13.39 -13.68 10.19
N LEU A 125 -13.29 -14.82 9.51
CA LEU A 125 -14.41 -15.73 9.30
C LEU A 125 -14.95 -16.27 10.63
N ALA A 126 -14.08 -16.77 11.52
CA ALA A 126 -14.48 -17.27 12.84
C ALA A 126 -15.13 -16.19 13.70
N LEU A 127 -14.52 -14.99 13.77
CA LEU A 127 -15.03 -13.87 14.54
C LEU A 127 -16.38 -13.35 14.02
N PHE A 128 -16.52 -13.20 12.70
CA PHE A 128 -17.76 -12.72 12.10
C PHE A 128 -18.87 -13.77 12.21
N ARG A 129 -18.53 -15.07 12.15
CA ARG A 129 -19.46 -16.18 12.41
C ARG A 129 -19.97 -16.13 13.85
N GLU A 130 -19.08 -16.05 14.82
CA GLU A 130 -19.43 -16.03 16.24
C GLU A 130 -20.24 -14.78 16.63
N ALA A 131 -19.84 -13.61 16.13
CA ALA A 131 -20.55 -12.35 16.35
C ALA A 131 -21.81 -12.20 15.47
N ASN A 132 -22.11 -13.17 14.60
CA ASN A 132 -23.20 -13.15 13.63
C ASN A 132 -23.24 -11.86 12.75
N ILE A 133 -22.07 -11.35 12.36
CA ILE A 133 -21.93 -10.14 11.54
C ILE A 133 -21.98 -10.51 10.04
N PRO A 134 -22.65 -9.71 9.19
CA PRO A 134 -22.67 -9.94 7.74
C PRO A 134 -21.27 -10.06 7.13
N ARG A 135 -21.02 -11.21 6.49
CA ARG A 135 -19.71 -11.60 5.92
C ARG A 135 -19.16 -10.56 4.91
N ARG A 136 -20.04 -9.80 4.25
CA ARG A 136 -19.67 -8.74 3.31
C ARG A 136 -18.91 -7.55 3.91
N LEU A 137 -18.88 -7.42 5.24
CA LEU A 137 -18.07 -6.41 5.92
C LEU A 137 -16.63 -6.87 6.21
N MET A 138 -16.33 -8.18 6.09
CA MET A 138 -14.96 -8.68 6.33
C MET A 138 -13.93 -8.06 5.38
N PRO A 139 -14.16 -7.98 4.05
CA PRO A 139 -13.19 -7.38 3.14
C PRO A 139 -12.84 -5.94 3.54
N ALA A 140 -13.85 -5.11 3.77
CA ALA A 140 -13.64 -3.72 4.17
C ALA A 140 -12.90 -3.60 5.51
N THR A 141 -13.14 -4.53 6.46
CA THR A 141 -12.45 -4.54 7.75
C THR A 141 -10.96 -4.90 7.60
N VAL A 142 -10.64 -5.90 6.78
CA VAL A 142 -9.25 -6.25 6.47
C VAL A 142 -8.56 -5.12 5.70
N ALA A 143 -9.24 -4.56 4.69
CA ALA A 143 -8.73 -3.43 3.90
C ALA A 143 -8.44 -2.21 4.78
N LEU A 144 -9.32 -1.88 5.73
CA LEU A 144 -9.07 -0.79 6.66
C LEU A 144 -7.77 -1.01 7.45
N GLY A 145 -7.55 -2.20 8.00
CA GLY A 145 -6.33 -2.46 8.77
C GLY A 145 -5.07 -2.60 7.91
N ALA A 146 -5.19 -3.14 6.71
CA ALA A 146 -4.04 -3.49 5.89
C ALA A 146 -3.70 -2.46 4.81
N PHE A 147 -4.70 -1.85 4.15
CA PHE A 147 -4.50 -1.07 2.92
C PHE A 147 -4.57 0.44 3.17
N THR A 148 -4.62 0.90 4.42
CA THR A 148 -4.81 2.33 4.74
C THR A 148 -3.72 2.86 5.67
N PHE A 149 -4.04 3.23 6.91
CA PHE A 149 -3.19 4.01 7.79
C PHE A 149 -1.85 3.35 8.12
N THR A 150 -1.81 2.03 8.26
CA THR A 150 -0.56 1.28 8.52
C THR A 150 0.33 1.15 7.29
N MET A 151 -0.24 1.23 6.10
CA MET A 151 0.47 1.18 4.82
C MET A 151 1.10 2.54 4.49
N THR A 152 0.38 3.64 4.75
CA THR A 152 0.74 4.97 4.23
C THR A 152 0.95 6.06 5.27
N ALA A 153 0.23 6.02 6.39
CA ALA A 153 0.15 7.17 7.30
C ALA A 153 1.02 7.03 8.55
N ILE A 154 1.06 5.86 9.20
CA ILE A 154 1.82 5.70 10.45
C ILE A 154 3.32 5.85 10.17
N PRO A 155 4.02 6.74 10.91
CA PRO A 155 5.47 6.89 10.78
C PRO A 155 6.24 5.62 11.12
N GLY A 156 7.30 5.34 10.39
CA GLY A 156 8.22 4.24 10.64
C GLY A 156 7.74 2.87 10.15
N THR A 157 6.60 2.82 9.46
CA THR A 157 6.18 1.60 8.78
C THR A 157 7.20 1.22 7.69
N PRO A 158 7.65 -0.05 7.61
CA PRO A 158 8.59 -0.55 6.60
C PRO A 158 7.91 -0.82 5.24
N GLN A 159 6.73 -0.25 5.01
CA GLN A 159 5.96 -0.42 3.80
C GLN A 159 6.52 0.44 2.67
N ILE A 160 6.48 -0.08 1.44
CA ILE A 160 7.11 0.54 0.26
C ILE A 160 6.66 2.00 0.07
N GLN A 161 5.41 2.32 0.35
CA GLN A 161 4.84 3.66 0.22
C GLN A 161 5.49 4.69 1.17
N ASN A 162 6.11 4.24 2.25
CA ASN A 162 6.87 5.09 3.18
C ASN A 162 8.36 5.13 2.85
N LEU A 163 8.83 4.22 1.99
CA LEU A 163 10.22 4.13 1.61
C LEU A 163 10.47 4.87 0.29
N ILE A 164 9.59 4.75 -0.70
CA ILE A 164 9.78 5.44 -1.99
C ILE A 164 10.13 6.92 -1.85
N PRO A 165 9.43 7.72 -1.01
CA PRO A 165 9.74 9.15 -0.89
C PRO A 165 11.09 9.46 -0.24
N THR A 166 11.77 8.50 0.41
CA THR A 166 13.08 8.74 1.05
C THR A 166 14.14 9.12 0.03
N GLU A 167 14.10 8.50 -1.16
CA GLU A 167 15.06 8.74 -2.24
C GLU A 167 14.85 10.10 -2.92
N TYR A 168 13.63 10.63 -2.92
CA TYR A 168 13.29 11.90 -3.57
C TYR A 168 13.43 13.11 -2.65
N TYR A 169 13.19 12.92 -1.35
CA TYR A 169 13.18 14.02 -0.38
C TYR A 169 14.31 13.94 0.64
N PHE A 170 15.18 12.92 0.57
CA PHE A 170 16.30 12.71 1.49
C PHE A 170 15.86 12.62 2.97
N THR A 171 14.79 11.88 3.20
CA THR A 171 14.13 11.72 4.51
C THR A 171 14.14 10.25 4.94
N THR A 172 13.55 9.94 6.10
CA THR A 172 13.41 8.56 6.59
C THR A 172 11.93 8.16 6.68
N ALA A 173 11.65 6.87 6.93
CA ALA A 173 10.28 6.38 7.13
C ALA A 173 9.52 7.10 8.28
N MET A 174 10.25 7.75 9.19
CA MET A 174 9.70 8.53 10.31
C MET A 174 9.24 9.94 9.93
N ALA A 175 9.36 10.35 8.66
CA ALA A 175 9.09 11.72 8.20
C ALA A 175 7.72 12.27 8.64
N ALA A 176 7.72 13.51 9.14
CA ALA A 176 6.55 14.29 9.58
C ALA A 176 5.55 13.48 10.44
N PRO A 177 5.95 13.06 11.66
CA PRO A 177 5.18 12.11 12.45
C PRO A 177 3.81 12.65 12.87
N VAL A 178 3.71 13.94 13.19
CA VAL A 178 2.44 14.58 13.58
C VAL A 178 1.42 14.53 12.44
N MET A 179 1.85 14.81 11.21
CA MET A 179 1.00 14.71 10.02
C MET A 179 0.55 13.27 9.80
N GLY A 180 1.48 12.31 9.87
CA GLY A 180 1.18 10.89 9.70
C GLY A 180 0.20 10.34 10.74
N ILE A 181 0.43 10.64 12.01
CA ILE A 181 -0.46 10.24 13.11
C ILE A 181 -1.85 10.87 12.94
N SER A 182 -1.94 12.14 12.55
CA SER A 182 -3.24 12.80 12.35
C SER A 182 -4.07 12.14 11.25
N ALA A 183 -3.44 11.81 10.11
CA ALA A 183 -4.11 11.07 9.03
C ALA A 183 -4.44 9.64 9.45
N ALA A 184 -3.54 8.98 10.17
CA ALA A 184 -3.77 7.63 10.68
C ALA A 184 -4.97 7.56 11.63
N VAL A 185 -5.16 8.57 12.49
CA VAL A 185 -6.34 8.67 13.37
C VAL A 185 -7.62 8.83 12.55
N VAL A 186 -7.63 9.71 11.54
CA VAL A 186 -8.80 9.90 10.65
C VAL A 186 -9.16 8.60 9.95
N MET A 187 -8.17 7.91 9.37
CA MET A 187 -8.36 6.64 8.70
C MET A 187 -8.84 5.55 9.66
N ALA A 188 -8.10 5.28 10.74
CA ALA A 188 -8.36 4.17 11.65
C ALA A 188 -9.69 4.36 12.42
N VAL A 189 -9.88 5.54 13.03
CA VAL A 189 -11.08 5.83 13.83
C VAL A 189 -12.28 6.06 12.91
N GLY A 190 -12.13 6.88 11.87
CA GLY A 190 -13.22 7.15 10.92
C GLY A 190 -13.69 5.88 10.22
N GLY A 191 -12.76 5.03 9.76
CA GLY A 191 -13.06 3.75 9.15
C GLY A 191 -13.73 2.78 10.11
N TYR A 192 -13.23 2.67 11.35
CA TYR A 192 -13.83 1.82 12.37
C TYR A 192 -15.26 2.25 12.71
N LEU A 193 -15.47 3.56 12.94
CA LEU A 193 -16.80 4.11 13.21
C LEU A 193 -17.76 3.90 12.04
N TYR A 194 -17.29 4.07 10.80
CA TYR A 194 -18.07 3.76 9.61
C TYR A 194 -18.50 2.29 9.58
N LEU A 195 -17.56 1.35 9.78
CA LEU A 195 -17.86 -0.09 9.75
C LEU A 195 -18.81 -0.50 10.88
N ARG A 196 -18.65 0.06 12.09
CA ARG A 196 -19.59 -0.17 13.21
C ARG A 196 -20.97 0.39 12.93
N TRP A 197 -21.07 1.58 12.32
CA TRP A 197 -22.35 2.12 11.87
C TRP A 197 -22.98 1.22 10.79
N ARG A 198 -22.17 0.76 9.84
CA ARG A 198 -22.59 -0.09 8.74
C ARG A 198 -23.12 -1.43 9.24
N GLU A 199 -22.39 -2.09 10.13
CA GLU A 199 -22.80 -3.31 10.84
C GLU A 199 -24.18 -3.15 11.46
N LYS A 200 -24.37 -2.13 12.32
CA LYS A 200 -25.67 -1.86 12.97
C LYS A 200 -26.81 -1.72 11.97
N LYS A 201 -26.56 -1.01 10.86
CA LYS A 201 -27.55 -0.80 9.80
C LYS A 201 -27.91 -2.09 9.07
N LEU A 202 -26.94 -2.98 8.84
CA LEU A 202 -27.18 -4.26 8.17
C LEU A 202 -27.90 -5.26 9.06
N VAL A 203 -27.48 -5.36 10.32
CA VAL A 203 -28.14 -6.21 11.31
C VAL A 203 -29.58 -5.75 11.54
N ALA A 204 -29.83 -4.44 11.63
CA ALA A 204 -31.19 -3.89 11.73
C ALA A 204 -32.04 -4.16 10.48
N ALA A 205 -31.41 -4.38 9.32
CA ALA A 205 -32.09 -4.81 8.09
C ALA A 205 -32.29 -6.33 8.01
N GLY A 206 -31.95 -7.07 9.06
CA GLY A 206 -32.10 -8.53 9.14
C GLY A 206 -30.96 -9.32 8.49
N GLU A 207 -29.86 -8.67 8.09
CA GLU A 207 -28.71 -9.38 7.56
C GLU A 207 -27.89 -10.02 8.67
N VAL A 208 -27.49 -11.27 8.44
CA VAL A 208 -26.76 -12.10 9.39
C VAL A 208 -25.52 -12.69 8.71
N PHE A 209 -24.68 -13.37 9.49
CA PHE A 209 -23.57 -14.11 8.93
C PHE A 209 -24.06 -15.19 7.95
N THR A 210 -23.30 -15.42 6.88
CA THR A 210 -23.55 -16.48 5.90
C THR A 210 -22.28 -17.25 5.63
N GLU A 211 -22.38 -18.59 5.61
CA GLU A 211 -21.24 -19.44 5.33
C GLU A 211 -20.70 -19.21 3.90
N PRO A 212 -19.38 -19.32 3.69
CA PRO A 212 -18.82 -19.28 2.35
C PRO A 212 -19.37 -20.40 1.47
N LYS A 213 -19.61 -20.06 0.19
CA LYS A 213 -20.15 -21.01 -0.80
C LYS A 213 -19.10 -22.01 -1.30
N ASP A 214 -17.82 -21.65 -1.23
CA ASP A 214 -16.71 -22.49 -1.68
C ASP A 214 -16.11 -23.27 -0.50
N LYS A 215 -16.07 -24.62 -0.64
CA LYS A 215 -15.49 -25.52 0.37
C LYS A 215 -13.96 -25.54 0.38
N ASN A 216 -13.30 -24.95 -0.61
CA ASN A 216 -11.83 -24.87 -0.71
C ASN A 216 -11.22 -23.68 0.06
N MET A 217 -12.01 -22.99 0.87
CA MET A 217 -11.53 -21.91 1.72
C MET A 217 -10.91 -22.49 2.98
N VAL A 218 -9.65 -22.11 3.25
CA VAL A 218 -8.86 -22.58 4.41
C VAL A 218 -9.68 -22.45 5.69
N THR A 219 -10.13 -23.59 6.22
CA THR A 219 -10.84 -23.67 7.50
C THR A 219 -9.84 -23.78 8.66
N GLU A 220 -10.29 -23.53 9.89
CA GLU A 220 -9.45 -23.72 11.08
C GLU A 220 -8.94 -25.17 11.26
N GLU A 221 -9.60 -26.15 10.63
CA GLU A 221 -9.27 -27.58 10.76
C GLU A 221 -8.04 -28.00 9.94
N GLU A 222 -7.69 -27.28 8.87
CA GLU A 222 -6.50 -27.56 8.04
C GLU A 222 -5.19 -27.00 8.64
N VAL A 223 -5.24 -26.49 9.87
CA VAL A 223 -4.19 -25.66 10.46
C VAL A 223 -3.28 -26.48 11.38
N GLY A 224 -2.02 -26.66 10.96
CA GLY A 224 -0.98 -27.26 11.79
C GLY A 224 -0.67 -26.45 13.06
N LYS A 225 0.18 -27.01 13.95
CA LYS A 225 0.57 -26.36 15.22
C LYS A 225 1.04 -24.91 15.01
N ILE A 226 0.37 -23.98 15.70
CA ILE A 226 0.66 -22.55 15.67
C ILE A 226 1.89 -22.26 16.58
N PRO A 227 2.89 -21.48 16.12
CA PRO A 227 4.06 -21.14 16.92
C PRO A 227 3.72 -20.24 18.11
N HIS A 228 4.62 -20.16 19.10
CA HIS A 228 4.42 -19.32 20.29
C HIS A 228 4.28 -17.84 19.90
N VAL A 229 3.34 -17.16 20.55
CA VAL A 229 2.93 -15.78 20.22
C VAL A 229 4.11 -14.80 20.34
N ALA A 230 4.81 -14.79 21.48
CA ALA A 230 5.92 -13.86 21.69
C ALA A 230 7.05 -14.04 20.65
N LEU A 231 7.30 -15.28 20.24
CA LEU A 231 8.27 -15.57 19.18
C LEU A 231 7.76 -15.10 17.82
N SER A 232 6.44 -15.12 17.60
CA SER A 232 5.80 -14.69 16.36
C SER A 232 5.80 -13.17 16.17
N PHE A 233 5.78 -12.41 17.27
CA PHE A 233 5.95 -10.95 17.23
C PHE A 233 7.40 -10.52 17.00
N LEU A 234 8.38 -11.33 17.44
CA LEU A 234 9.78 -10.91 17.48
C LEU A 234 10.32 -10.44 16.12
N PRO A 235 10.10 -11.14 14.99
CA PRO A 235 10.58 -10.66 13.69
C PRO A 235 9.97 -9.32 13.25
N LEU A 236 8.69 -9.09 13.52
CA LEU A 236 8.02 -7.82 13.21
C LEU A 236 8.66 -6.68 14.02
N VAL A 237 8.89 -6.92 15.31
CA VAL A 237 9.56 -5.96 16.19
C VAL A 237 10.99 -5.72 15.74
N ILE A 238 11.74 -6.75 15.36
CA ILE A 238 13.12 -6.62 14.86
C ILE A 238 13.17 -5.71 13.63
N VAL A 239 12.31 -5.94 12.62
CA VAL A 239 12.30 -5.11 11.40
C VAL A 239 12.01 -3.64 11.76
N VAL A 240 10.93 -3.38 12.49
CA VAL A 240 10.53 -2.02 12.86
C VAL A 240 11.58 -1.33 13.73
N PHE A 241 12.12 -2.04 14.72
CA PHE A 241 13.09 -1.47 15.67
C PHE A 241 14.43 -1.18 15.00
N THR A 242 14.97 -2.11 14.20
CA THR A 242 16.23 -1.90 13.50
C THR A 242 16.13 -0.80 12.44
N LEU A 243 15.03 -0.74 11.68
CA LEU A 243 14.78 0.32 10.72
C LEU A 243 14.73 1.72 11.37
N ASN A 244 13.94 1.88 12.44
CA ASN A 244 13.60 3.21 12.94
C ASN A 244 14.46 3.68 14.12
N ILE A 245 14.92 2.76 14.98
CA ILE A 245 15.69 3.11 16.18
C ILE A 245 17.18 3.05 15.87
N PHE A 246 17.62 2.04 15.13
CA PHE A 246 19.02 1.91 14.72
C PHE A 246 19.34 2.55 13.37
N ASN A 247 18.31 3.06 12.65
CA ASN A 247 18.47 3.65 11.33
C ASN A 247 19.21 2.73 10.35
N TRP A 248 18.98 1.42 10.47
CA TRP A 248 19.52 0.47 9.52
C TRP A 248 18.84 0.64 8.17
N ASP A 249 19.61 0.41 7.11
CA ASP A 249 19.04 0.25 5.78
C ASP A 249 17.95 -0.83 5.80
N ILE A 250 16.84 -0.58 5.10
CA ILE A 250 15.68 -1.47 5.09
C ILE A 250 16.03 -2.88 4.61
N VAL A 251 16.97 -3.04 3.67
CA VAL A 251 17.44 -4.34 3.21
C VAL A 251 18.03 -5.13 4.38
N VAL A 252 18.85 -4.47 5.21
CA VAL A 252 19.48 -5.09 6.38
C VAL A 252 18.44 -5.40 7.46
N ALA A 253 17.49 -4.50 7.70
CA ALA A 253 16.40 -4.71 8.65
C ALA A 253 15.52 -5.92 8.26
N LEU A 254 15.16 -6.05 6.97
CA LEU A 254 14.40 -7.18 6.45
C LEU A 254 15.19 -8.49 6.53
N ILE A 255 16.49 -8.48 6.21
CA ILE A 255 17.35 -9.66 6.39
C ILE A 255 17.38 -10.10 7.85
N ALA A 256 17.50 -9.16 8.80
CA ALA A 256 17.46 -9.47 10.23
C ALA A 256 16.12 -10.12 10.64
N GLY A 257 15.00 -9.60 10.13
CA GLY A 257 13.67 -10.20 10.32
C GLY A 257 13.56 -11.61 9.73
N ILE A 258 14.04 -11.82 8.50
CA ILE A 258 14.05 -13.13 7.82
C ILE A 258 14.89 -14.15 8.61
N VAL A 259 16.11 -13.77 9.01
CA VAL A 259 17.00 -14.61 9.80
C VAL A 259 16.34 -14.96 11.14
N ALA A 260 15.70 -14.01 11.80
CA ALA A 260 14.95 -14.28 13.04
C ALA A 260 13.83 -15.30 12.83
N ILE A 261 13.03 -15.19 11.75
CA ILE A 261 11.98 -16.17 11.43
C ILE A 261 12.59 -17.57 11.25
N MET A 262 13.68 -17.66 10.48
CA MET A 262 14.34 -18.93 10.18
C MET A 262 14.95 -19.58 11.42
N LEU A 263 15.60 -18.81 12.29
CA LEU A 263 16.18 -19.32 13.54
C LEU A 263 15.10 -19.79 14.51
N LEU A 264 14.04 -19.01 14.69
CA LEU A 264 12.93 -19.35 15.59
C LEU A 264 12.09 -20.54 15.10
N ASN A 265 12.17 -20.86 13.80
CA ASN A 265 11.43 -21.96 13.19
C ASN A 265 12.35 -23.01 12.56
N ILE A 266 13.55 -23.23 13.10
CA ILE A 266 14.55 -24.14 12.51
C ILE A 266 14.00 -25.56 12.27
N GLN A 267 13.04 -26.01 13.09
CA GLN A 267 12.32 -27.27 12.90
C GLN A 267 11.55 -27.36 11.56
N LYS A 268 11.23 -26.23 10.93
CA LYS A 268 10.55 -26.12 9.62
C LYS A 268 11.52 -25.90 8.45
N PHE A 269 12.83 -26.10 8.63
CA PHE A 269 13.85 -25.77 7.62
C PHE A 269 13.58 -26.32 6.21
N ARG A 270 12.97 -27.51 6.09
CA ARG A 270 12.59 -28.12 4.81
C ARG A 270 11.59 -27.28 3.99
N GLY A 271 10.80 -26.44 4.65
CA GLY A 271 9.83 -25.55 4.01
C GLY A 271 10.41 -24.18 3.63
N PHE A 272 11.58 -23.80 4.14
CA PHE A 272 12.14 -22.46 3.92
C PHE A 272 12.47 -22.21 2.46
N THR A 273 13.00 -23.20 1.73
CA THR A 273 13.30 -23.05 0.30
C THR A 273 12.04 -22.74 -0.50
N LYS A 274 10.94 -23.43 -0.23
CA LYS A 274 9.63 -23.17 -0.85
C LYS A 274 9.12 -21.77 -0.52
N ALA A 275 9.19 -21.36 0.75
CA ALA A 275 8.72 -20.05 1.19
C ALA A 275 9.55 -18.91 0.57
N ILE A 276 10.88 -19.02 0.60
CA ILE A 276 11.80 -18.04 0.02
C ILE A 276 11.60 -17.94 -1.49
N ASN A 277 11.55 -19.07 -2.20
CA ASN A 277 11.33 -19.06 -3.66
C ASN A 277 9.94 -18.50 -4.02
N GLY A 278 8.91 -18.84 -3.23
CA GLY A 278 7.56 -18.32 -3.42
C GLY A 278 7.49 -16.81 -3.22
N GLY A 279 8.11 -16.29 -2.14
CA GLY A 279 8.19 -14.85 -1.87
C GLY A 279 8.99 -14.12 -2.96
N ALA A 280 10.15 -14.65 -3.35
CA ALA A 280 10.96 -14.09 -4.42
C ALA A 280 10.19 -14.05 -5.75
N GLY A 281 9.54 -15.16 -6.15
CA GLY A 281 8.72 -15.20 -7.37
C GLY A 281 7.56 -14.21 -7.35
N GLY A 282 6.86 -14.08 -6.22
CA GLY A 282 5.78 -13.09 -6.06
C GLY A 282 6.25 -11.65 -6.17
N SER A 283 7.47 -11.34 -5.72
CA SER A 283 8.04 -10.00 -5.79
C SER A 283 8.30 -9.51 -7.22
N VAL A 284 8.60 -10.43 -8.15
CA VAL A 284 8.94 -10.11 -9.54
C VAL A 284 7.78 -9.38 -10.24
N ILE A 285 6.55 -9.89 -10.09
CA ILE A 285 5.38 -9.25 -10.70
C ILE A 285 5.13 -7.87 -10.08
N ALA A 286 5.29 -7.75 -8.76
CA ALA A 286 5.05 -6.51 -8.05
C ALA A 286 6.06 -5.41 -8.46
N ILE A 287 7.35 -5.74 -8.54
CA ILE A 287 8.37 -4.76 -8.96
C ILE A 287 8.21 -4.41 -10.44
N ILE A 288 7.97 -5.39 -11.32
CA ILE A 288 7.85 -5.15 -12.77
C ILE A 288 6.66 -4.25 -13.08
N ASN A 289 5.51 -4.44 -12.41
CA ASN A 289 4.35 -3.56 -12.59
C ASN A 289 4.66 -2.10 -12.18
N THR A 290 5.40 -1.91 -11.09
CA THR A 290 5.79 -0.59 -10.61
C THR A 290 6.84 0.03 -11.53
N SER A 291 7.84 -0.74 -11.96
CA SER A 291 8.84 -0.32 -12.94
C SER A 291 8.23 0.06 -14.29
N ALA A 292 7.22 -0.67 -14.76
CA ALA A 292 6.51 -0.35 -16.01
C ALA A 292 5.82 1.02 -15.93
N ALA A 293 5.17 1.28 -14.80
CA ALA A 293 4.59 2.58 -14.51
C ALA A 293 5.67 3.68 -14.50
N VAL A 294 6.79 3.46 -13.82
CA VAL A 294 7.90 4.44 -13.73
C VAL A 294 8.57 4.70 -15.09
N GLY A 295 8.77 3.66 -15.91
CA GLY A 295 9.26 3.81 -17.29
C GLY A 295 8.34 4.68 -18.14
N PHE A 296 7.02 4.54 -18.00
CA PHE A 296 6.06 5.46 -18.63
C PHE A 296 6.25 6.89 -18.12
N GLY A 297 6.42 7.09 -16.81
CA GLY A 297 6.71 8.40 -16.22
C GLY A 297 7.98 9.05 -16.78
N SER A 298 9.02 8.26 -17.05
CA SER A 298 10.27 8.73 -17.65
C SER A 298 10.07 9.27 -19.07
N VAL A 299 9.27 8.59 -19.90
CA VAL A 299 8.93 9.09 -21.25
C VAL A 299 8.06 10.34 -21.18
N VAL A 300 7.12 10.40 -20.22
CA VAL A 300 6.32 11.61 -19.97
C VAL A 300 7.21 12.80 -19.60
N ARG A 301 8.27 12.58 -18.82
CA ARG A 301 9.25 13.62 -18.43
C ARG A 301 10.11 14.09 -19.60
N ALA A 302 10.39 13.21 -20.56
CA ALA A 302 11.28 13.49 -21.69
C ALA A 302 10.65 14.29 -22.84
N VAL A 303 9.31 14.36 -22.93
CA VAL A 303 8.65 15.10 -24.02
C VAL A 303 8.61 16.62 -23.76
N PRO A 304 8.72 17.48 -24.79
CA PRO A 304 8.68 18.94 -24.62
C PRO A 304 7.42 19.45 -23.90
N GLY A 305 6.30 18.75 -24.10
CA GLY A 305 5.02 19.07 -23.48
C GLY A 305 4.95 18.86 -21.97
N PHE A 306 6.03 18.39 -21.33
CA PHE A 306 6.12 18.17 -19.89
C PHE A 306 6.25 19.47 -19.10
N GLU A 307 6.94 20.48 -19.63
CA GLU A 307 7.07 21.78 -18.97
C GLU A 307 5.72 22.49 -18.82
N ASP A 308 4.84 22.35 -19.83
CA ASP A 308 3.48 22.87 -19.77
C ASP A 308 2.65 22.17 -18.70
N LEU A 309 2.77 20.84 -18.61
CA LEU A 309 2.11 20.04 -17.57
C LEU A 309 2.60 20.44 -16.18
N THR A 310 3.92 20.59 -16.02
CA THR A 310 4.54 21.03 -14.78
C THR A 310 4.04 22.42 -14.39
N ARG A 311 4.01 23.37 -15.33
CA ARG A 311 3.43 24.70 -15.09
C ARG A 311 1.96 24.63 -14.70
N LEU A 312 1.15 23.80 -15.34
CA LEU A 312 -0.26 23.62 -14.99
C LEU A 312 -0.42 23.10 -13.56
N VAL A 313 0.27 22.00 -13.22
CA VAL A 313 0.22 21.35 -11.90
C VAL A 313 0.71 22.30 -10.80
N LEU A 314 1.78 23.06 -11.06
CA LEU A 314 2.32 24.03 -10.11
C LEU A 314 1.55 25.35 -10.05
N SER A 315 0.77 25.68 -11.08
CA SER A 315 -0.07 26.88 -11.12
C SER A 315 -1.35 26.75 -10.30
N VAL A 316 -1.66 25.56 -9.76
CA VAL A 316 -2.78 25.36 -8.84
C VAL A 316 -2.56 26.28 -7.63
N PRO A 317 -3.38 27.34 -7.46
CA PRO A 317 -3.17 28.30 -6.40
C PRO A 317 -3.38 27.60 -5.04
N GLY A 318 -2.40 27.74 -4.15
CA GLY A 318 -2.47 27.17 -2.80
C GLY A 318 -1.17 26.51 -2.34
N ASN A 319 -1.30 25.63 -1.36
CA ASN A 319 -0.17 24.91 -0.78
C ASN A 319 0.36 23.85 -1.79
N PRO A 320 1.66 23.83 -2.13
CA PRO A 320 2.24 22.89 -3.10
C PRO A 320 2.05 21.42 -2.71
N LEU A 321 1.83 21.11 -1.42
CA LEU A 321 1.45 19.79 -0.95
C LEU A 321 0.11 19.31 -1.55
N ILE A 322 -0.84 20.22 -1.81
CA ILE A 322 -2.13 19.90 -2.43
C ILE A 322 -1.91 19.45 -3.87
N SER A 323 -1.06 20.18 -4.60
CA SER A 323 -0.73 19.85 -5.99
C SER A 323 -0.08 18.46 -6.09
N GLN A 324 0.88 18.17 -5.22
CA GLN A 324 1.50 16.84 -5.14
C GLN A 324 0.50 15.75 -4.78
N ALA A 325 -0.33 15.99 -3.75
CA ALA A 325 -1.35 15.05 -3.33
C ALA A 325 -2.32 14.69 -4.47
N ALA A 326 -2.75 15.69 -5.25
CA ALA A 326 -3.63 15.50 -6.39
C ALA A 326 -2.96 14.66 -7.48
N ALA A 327 -1.71 15.00 -7.85
CA ALA A 327 -0.96 14.26 -8.85
C ALA A 327 -0.79 12.78 -8.46
N ILE A 328 -0.35 12.51 -7.23
CA ILE A 328 -0.14 11.14 -6.74
C ILE A 328 -1.45 10.36 -6.65
N ASN A 329 -2.52 10.96 -6.12
CA ASN A 329 -3.82 10.28 -6.05
C ASN A 329 -4.34 9.88 -7.42
N VAL A 330 -4.34 10.81 -8.38
CA VAL A 330 -4.84 10.54 -9.73
C VAL A 330 -4.05 9.41 -10.37
N LEU A 331 -2.72 9.42 -10.24
CA LEU A 331 -1.85 8.37 -10.79
C LEU A 331 -1.96 7.03 -10.04
N ALA A 332 -2.20 7.05 -8.74
CA ALA A 332 -2.44 5.85 -7.95
C ALA A 332 -3.76 5.18 -8.34
N GLY A 333 -4.81 5.98 -8.53
CA GLY A 333 -6.10 5.47 -9.01
C GLY A 333 -6.07 5.01 -10.46
N ALA A 334 -5.36 5.75 -11.31
CA ALA A 334 -5.10 5.38 -12.70
C ALA A 334 -4.51 3.97 -12.82
N THR A 335 -3.47 3.70 -12.03
CA THR A 335 -2.74 2.43 -12.05
C THR A 335 -3.39 1.35 -11.20
N GLY A 336 -4.28 1.71 -10.27
CA GLY A 336 -4.78 0.80 -9.25
C GLY A 336 -3.66 0.29 -8.34
N SER A 337 -2.62 1.10 -8.14
CA SER A 337 -1.42 0.76 -7.38
C SER A 337 -0.86 1.99 -6.66
N ALA A 338 -0.83 1.95 -5.32
CA ALA A 338 -0.25 3.02 -4.51
C ALA A 338 1.22 3.29 -4.86
N SER A 339 2.05 2.24 -4.88
CA SER A 339 3.48 2.37 -5.23
C SER A 339 3.69 2.74 -6.69
N GLY A 340 2.88 2.19 -7.62
CA GLY A 340 2.96 2.51 -9.05
C GLY A 340 2.64 3.97 -9.34
N GLY A 341 1.51 4.46 -8.83
CA GLY A 341 1.10 5.85 -9.02
C GLY A 341 2.04 6.87 -8.37
N MET A 342 2.48 6.60 -7.14
CA MET A 342 3.49 7.42 -6.47
C MET A 342 4.81 7.41 -7.26
N GLY A 343 5.26 6.24 -7.72
CA GLY A 343 6.46 6.10 -8.52
C GLY A 343 6.42 6.94 -9.79
N ILE A 344 5.31 6.89 -10.55
CA ILE A 344 5.14 7.76 -11.73
C ILE A 344 5.26 9.24 -11.34
N ALA A 345 4.54 9.65 -10.29
CA ALA A 345 4.45 11.05 -9.92
C ALA A 345 5.79 11.60 -9.45
N LEU A 346 6.52 10.83 -8.62
CA LEU A 346 7.80 11.26 -8.06
C LEU A 346 8.92 11.16 -9.09
N GLU A 347 8.91 10.17 -9.98
CA GLU A 347 9.86 10.13 -11.10
C GLU A 347 9.71 11.36 -12.01
N ALA A 348 8.47 11.76 -12.26
CA ALA A 348 8.19 12.92 -13.11
C ALA A 348 8.46 14.25 -12.39
N LEU A 349 7.95 14.43 -11.17
CA LEU A 349 7.83 15.72 -10.49
C LEU A 349 8.54 15.81 -9.13
N GLY A 350 9.13 14.73 -8.63
CA GLY A 350 9.73 14.64 -7.30
C GLY A 350 10.82 15.69 -7.08
N ASP A 351 11.78 15.77 -8.00
CA ASP A 351 12.86 16.78 -7.97
C ASP A 351 12.29 18.19 -7.90
N ARG A 352 11.23 18.45 -8.68
CA ARG A 352 10.61 19.77 -8.73
C ARG A 352 9.89 20.10 -7.42
N TYR A 353 9.23 19.14 -6.79
CA TYR A 353 8.64 19.34 -5.47
C TYR A 353 9.70 19.53 -4.39
N TYR A 354 10.85 18.86 -4.50
CA TYR A 354 11.98 19.09 -3.61
C TYR A 354 12.56 20.51 -3.77
N GLU A 355 12.74 21.00 -4.99
CA GLU A 355 13.13 22.40 -5.24
C GLU A 355 12.13 23.40 -4.64
N ILE A 356 10.82 23.12 -4.77
CA ILE A 356 9.76 23.94 -4.17
C ILE A 356 9.82 23.91 -2.65
N SER A 357 10.09 22.75 -2.05
CA SER A 357 10.32 22.61 -0.61
C SER A 357 11.43 23.56 -0.16
N MET A 358 12.57 23.54 -0.86
CA MET A 358 13.72 24.41 -0.57
C MET A 358 13.41 25.91 -0.77
N ALA A 359 12.60 26.25 -1.78
CA ALA A 359 12.26 27.64 -2.09
C ALA A 359 11.17 28.24 -1.18
N THR A 360 10.24 27.41 -0.69
CA THR A 360 9.08 27.86 0.11
C THR A 360 9.27 27.71 1.61
N GLY A 361 10.26 26.94 2.05
CA GLY A 361 10.51 26.64 3.46
C GLY A 361 9.58 25.57 4.05
N ILE A 362 8.72 24.95 3.25
CA ILE A 362 7.95 23.78 3.68
C ILE A 362 8.92 22.59 3.78
N PRO A 363 9.05 21.91 4.94
CA PRO A 363 10.04 20.84 5.11
C PRO A 363 9.85 19.67 4.12
N PRO A 364 10.94 19.05 3.62
CA PRO A 364 10.86 17.87 2.73
C PRO A 364 10.07 16.71 3.36
N GLU A 365 10.08 16.57 4.68
CA GLU A 365 9.32 15.57 5.42
C GLU A 365 7.81 15.73 5.24
N ALA A 366 7.32 16.95 5.06
CA ALA A 366 5.91 17.20 4.77
C ALA A 366 5.55 16.67 3.37
N PHE A 367 6.39 16.92 2.37
CA PHE A 367 6.23 16.36 1.03
C PHE A 367 6.31 14.83 1.04
N HIS A 368 7.27 14.25 1.76
CA HIS A 368 7.32 12.79 1.98
C HIS A 368 5.99 12.28 2.50
N ARG A 369 5.51 12.83 3.62
CA ARG A 369 4.32 12.30 4.29
C ARG A 369 3.07 12.46 3.44
N VAL A 370 2.93 13.60 2.76
CA VAL A 370 1.82 13.81 1.82
C VAL A 370 1.91 12.85 0.64
N ALA A 371 3.10 12.61 0.08
CA ALA A 371 3.27 11.62 -1.00
C ALA A 371 2.79 10.23 -0.55
N SER A 372 3.25 9.79 0.63
CA SER A 372 2.89 8.49 1.17
C SER A 372 1.38 8.35 1.38
N ILE A 373 0.75 9.27 2.11
CA ILE A 373 -0.70 9.24 2.40
C ILE A 373 -1.51 9.33 1.11
N ALA A 374 -1.15 10.23 0.18
CA ALA A 374 -1.86 10.43 -1.08
C ALA A 374 -1.83 9.19 -1.98
N SER A 375 -0.79 8.35 -1.87
CA SER A 375 -0.72 7.11 -2.65
C SER A 375 -1.76 6.07 -2.25
N GLY A 376 -2.21 6.08 -1.00
CA GLY A 376 -3.24 5.15 -0.49
C GLY A 376 -4.66 5.69 -0.59
N GLY A 377 -4.88 6.73 -1.41
CA GLY A 377 -6.19 7.34 -1.61
C GLY A 377 -6.97 6.64 -2.72
N LEU A 378 -6.76 7.03 -3.97
CA LEU A 378 -7.49 6.41 -5.09
C LEU A 378 -6.93 5.05 -5.51
N ASP A 379 -5.91 4.48 -4.86
CA ASP A 379 -5.32 3.22 -5.30
C ASP A 379 -6.27 2.02 -5.18
N ALA A 380 -7.13 1.99 -4.16
CA ALA A 380 -8.07 0.90 -3.87
C ALA A 380 -9.33 0.90 -4.76
N LEU A 381 -9.22 1.36 -6.01
CA LEU A 381 -10.28 1.30 -7.02
C LEU A 381 -10.58 -0.16 -7.47
N PRO A 382 -11.67 -0.43 -8.23
CA PRO A 382 -12.16 -1.80 -8.45
C PRO A 382 -11.17 -2.73 -9.14
N HIS A 383 -10.25 -2.18 -9.94
CA HIS A 383 -9.21 -2.91 -10.68
C HIS A 383 -7.94 -3.14 -9.87
N ASN A 384 -7.84 -2.62 -8.65
CA ASN A 384 -6.69 -2.81 -7.77
C ASN A 384 -6.46 -4.30 -7.47
N GLY A 385 -5.25 -4.78 -7.73
CA GLY A 385 -4.90 -6.19 -7.55
C GLY A 385 -5.07 -6.71 -6.12
N ALA A 386 -4.75 -5.90 -5.09
CA ALA A 386 -4.94 -6.28 -3.69
C ALA A 386 -6.43 -6.36 -3.31
N VAL A 387 -7.28 -5.47 -3.84
CA VAL A 387 -8.74 -5.56 -3.70
C VAL A 387 -9.29 -6.80 -4.38
N LEU A 388 -8.82 -7.12 -5.59
CA LEU A 388 -9.21 -8.35 -6.30
C LEU A 388 -8.83 -9.61 -5.51
N THR A 389 -7.61 -9.68 -5.00
CA THR A 389 -7.15 -10.80 -4.16
C THR A 389 -7.95 -10.89 -2.87
N LEU A 390 -8.22 -9.76 -2.21
CA LEU A 390 -9.04 -9.71 -1.00
C LEU A 390 -10.46 -10.25 -1.23
N LEU A 391 -11.11 -9.83 -2.31
CA LEU A 391 -12.44 -10.31 -2.69
C LEU A 391 -12.42 -11.80 -3.04
N ALA A 392 -11.40 -12.25 -3.78
CA ALA A 392 -11.23 -13.66 -4.13
C ALA A 392 -11.04 -14.56 -2.89
N ILE A 393 -10.14 -14.18 -1.97
CA ILE A 393 -9.87 -14.95 -0.74
C ILE A 393 -11.11 -15.00 0.15
N THR A 394 -11.85 -13.90 0.25
CA THR A 394 -13.07 -13.83 1.05
C THR A 394 -14.29 -14.45 0.34
N GLY A 395 -14.15 -14.84 -0.94
CA GLY A 395 -15.25 -15.24 -1.84
C GLY A 395 -16.42 -14.27 -1.81
N MET A 396 -16.08 -12.98 -1.89
CA MET A 396 -17.00 -11.87 -2.07
C MET A 396 -16.84 -11.33 -3.48
N SER A 397 -17.89 -10.75 -4.02
CA SER A 397 -17.82 -9.97 -5.26
C SER A 397 -17.74 -8.47 -4.98
N HIS A 398 -17.34 -7.69 -5.98
CA HIS A 398 -17.41 -6.23 -5.90
C HIS A 398 -18.82 -5.75 -5.57
N LYS A 399 -19.84 -6.36 -6.18
CA LYS A 399 -21.25 -6.00 -5.94
C LYS A 399 -21.65 -6.14 -4.47
N GLU A 400 -21.07 -7.12 -3.76
CA GLU A 400 -21.42 -7.40 -2.38
C GLU A 400 -20.69 -6.50 -1.39
N SER A 401 -19.38 -6.30 -1.58
CA SER A 401 -18.49 -5.74 -0.55
C SER A 401 -17.73 -4.47 -0.95
N TYR A 402 -17.62 -4.15 -2.24
CA TYR A 402 -16.75 -3.05 -2.71
C TYR A 402 -17.20 -1.68 -2.21
N LYS A 403 -18.50 -1.45 -2.00
CA LYS A 403 -18.98 -0.18 -1.46
C LYS A 403 -18.31 0.17 -0.12
N ASP A 404 -18.21 -0.81 0.76
CA ASP A 404 -17.63 -0.60 2.09
C ASP A 404 -16.10 -0.50 2.01
N ILE A 405 -15.45 -1.24 1.10
CA ILE A 405 -14.02 -1.07 0.75
C ILE A 405 -13.75 0.35 0.24
N PHE A 406 -14.57 0.86 -0.67
CA PHE A 406 -14.41 2.19 -1.25
C PHE A 406 -14.49 3.30 -0.20
N VAL A 407 -15.39 3.17 0.78
CA VAL A 407 -15.46 4.19 1.84
C VAL A 407 -14.20 4.17 2.71
N VAL A 408 -13.79 3.00 3.19
CA VAL A 408 -12.66 2.90 4.13
C VAL A 408 -11.30 3.01 3.47
N GLY A 409 -11.18 2.53 2.23
CA GLY A 409 -9.93 2.44 1.48
C GLY A 409 -9.73 3.54 0.44
N VAL A 410 -10.76 4.34 0.14
CA VAL A 410 -10.65 5.46 -0.81
C VAL A 410 -11.12 6.77 -0.22
N LEU A 411 -12.39 6.89 0.15
CA LEU A 411 -12.96 8.17 0.58
C LEU A 411 -12.30 8.72 1.85
N ILE A 412 -12.15 7.88 2.87
CA ILE A 412 -11.55 8.27 4.14
C ILE A 412 -10.04 8.57 3.98
N PRO A 413 -9.24 7.74 3.27
CA PRO A 413 -7.86 8.08 2.98
C PRO A 413 -7.68 9.39 2.19
N VAL A 414 -8.48 9.64 1.15
CA VAL A 414 -8.48 10.93 0.44
C VAL A 414 -8.79 12.09 1.39
N ALA A 415 -9.80 11.95 2.25
CA ALA A 415 -10.12 12.96 3.27
C ALA A 415 -8.95 13.20 4.25
N SER A 416 -8.24 12.13 4.64
CA SER A 416 -7.13 12.22 5.59
C SER A 416 -5.92 13.00 5.05
N VAL A 417 -5.71 13.02 3.73
CA VAL A 417 -4.66 13.82 3.09
C VAL A 417 -4.88 15.31 3.38
N PHE A 418 -6.13 15.79 3.27
CA PHE A 418 -6.47 17.18 3.59
C PHE A 418 -6.19 17.51 5.05
N VAL A 419 -6.45 16.57 5.98
CA VAL A 419 -6.14 16.75 7.40
C VAL A 419 -4.63 16.83 7.62
N ALA A 420 -3.84 15.95 7.01
CA ALA A 420 -2.38 16.03 7.10
C ALA A 420 -1.83 17.36 6.58
N ILE A 421 -2.33 17.83 5.43
CA ILE A 421 -1.95 19.13 4.85
C ILE A 421 -2.34 20.28 5.78
N LEU A 422 -3.55 20.25 6.35
CA LEU A 422 -4.02 21.26 7.29
C LEU A 422 -3.12 21.31 8.54
N VAL A 423 -2.78 20.14 9.11
CA VAL A 423 -1.85 20.05 10.24
C VAL A 423 -0.48 20.63 9.88
N SER A 424 0.04 20.35 8.68
CA SER A 424 1.28 20.94 8.18
C SER A 424 1.22 22.47 8.14
N THR A 425 0.12 23.05 7.67
CA THR A 425 -0.04 24.51 7.61
C THR A 425 -0.19 25.18 8.98
N LEU A 426 -0.69 24.45 9.97
CA LEU A 426 -0.87 24.95 11.32
C LEU A 426 0.39 24.77 12.19
N TYR A 427 1.25 23.81 11.84
CA TYR A 427 2.45 23.49 12.61
C TYR A 427 3.43 24.68 12.83
N PRO A 428 3.72 25.54 11.82
CA PRO A 428 4.51 26.77 12.03
C PRO A 428 3.86 27.76 13.00
N VAL A 429 2.54 27.71 13.16
CA VAL A 429 1.77 28.63 14.01
C VAL A 429 1.79 28.18 15.48
N PHE A 430 1.97 26.89 15.76
CA PHE A 430 1.86 26.32 17.10
C PHE A 430 3.19 25.85 17.73
N GLY A 431 4.31 25.83 16.98
CA GLY A 431 5.65 25.68 17.56
C GLY A 431 5.87 24.44 18.44
N ILE A 432 5.27 23.30 18.08
CA ILE A 432 5.39 22.06 18.87
C ILE A 432 6.62 21.28 18.41
N LEU A 433 7.72 21.49 19.16
CA LEU A 433 9.05 20.86 19.07
C LEU A 433 9.03 19.34 18.92
#